data_AF-A0A7M1QX64-F1
#
_entry.id   AF-A0A7M1QX64-F1
#
_cell.length_a   1.000
_cell.length_b   1.000
_cell.length_c   1.000
_cell.angle_alpha   90.00
_cell.angle_beta   90.00
_cell.angle_gamma   90.00
#
_symmetry.space_group_name_H-M   'P 1'
#
loop_
_entity.id
_entity.type
_entity.pdbx_description
1 polymer ?
#
loop_
_entity_poly.entity_id
_entity_poly.type
_entity_poly.pdbx_seq_one_letter_code
_entity_poly.pdbx_strand_id
1 'polypeptide(L)'
;MSKEFDQLVAKLEECSCAGTNCGCKGCRCDEVLERLFELLDDEVCEEDAHRLLKHGRTCASCSTRIEEEILLRRVIRRGCCSESAPESLRMKITNIVTR
;
A
#
# COMPACT_ATOMS: atom_id res chain seq x y z
N MET A 1 -10.58 -8.32 -3.22
CA MET A 1 -9.13 -8.58 -3.28
C MET A 1 -8.61 -8.10 -4.62
N SER A 2 -8.26 -6.81 -4.67
CA SER A 2 -7.63 -6.18 -5.85
C SER A 2 -6.20 -6.71 -6.02
N LYS A 3 -5.79 -7.01 -7.27
CA LYS A 3 -4.41 -7.47 -7.59
C LYS A 3 -3.32 -6.52 -7.07
N GLU A 4 -3.61 -5.22 -6.97
CA GLU A 4 -2.67 -4.23 -6.41
C GLU A 4 -2.48 -4.39 -4.90
N PHE A 5 -3.53 -4.72 -4.16
CA PHE A 5 -3.44 -5.01 -2.74
C PHE A 5 -2.64 -6.30 -2.51
N ASP A 6 -2.93 -7.33 -3.29
CA ASP A 6 -2.21 -8.60 -3.21
C ASP A 6 -0.71 -8.43 -3.51
N GLN A 7 -0.35 -7.59 -4.49
CA GLN A 7 1.04 -7.25 -4.82
C GLN A 7 1.76 -6.48 -3.71
N LEU A 8 1.09 -5.51 -3.08
CA LEU A 8 1.67 -4.73 -1.99
C LEU A 8 2.01 -5.64 -0.82
N VAL A 9 1.11 -6.54 -0.47
CA VAL A 9 1.34 -7.40 0.69
C VAL A 9 2.23 -8.62 0.37
N ALA A 10 2.30 -9.09 -0.88
CA ALA A 10 3.24 -10.14 -1.29
C ALA A 10 4.72 -9.70 -1.19
N LYS A 11 5.01 -8.41 -1.27
CA LYS A 11 6.37 -7.88 -1.06
C LYS A 11 6.82 -7.92 0.41
N LEU A 12 5.88 -8.16 1.33
CA LEU A 12 6.02 -7.88 2.75
C LEU A 12 5.71 -9.14 3.57
N GLU A 13 6.08 -10.32 3.06
CA GLU A 13 5.82 -11.58 3.76
C GLU A 13 7.08 -12.08 4.46
N GLU A 14 7.20 -11.78 5.75
CA GLU A 14 7.49 -12.81 6.76
C GLU A 14 7.12 -12.33 8.17
N CYS A 15 5.94 -12.75 8.66
CA CYS A 15 5.75 -13.03 10.09
C CYS A 15 4.43 -13.81 10.32
N SER A 16 4.51 -15.04 10.84
CA SER A 16 3.36 -15.90 11.09
C SER A 16 2.60 -15.53 12.37
N CYS A 17 1.38 -15.01 12.26
CA CYS A 17 0.39 -15.31 13.29
C CYS A 17 -0.93 -15.70 12.62
N ALA A 18 -1.38 -16.91 12.91
CA ALA A 18 -2.57 -17.55 12.38
C ALA A 18 -3.59 -17.68 13.51
N GLY A 19 -4.60 -16.82 13.56
CA GLY A 19 -5.71 -16.95 14.51
C GLY A 19 -6.75 -15.85 14.41
N THR A 20 -8.02 -16.23 14.33
CA THR A 20 -9.21 -15.37 14.10
C THR A 20 -9.65 -14.55 15.33
N ASN A 21 -8.83 -14.48 16.39
CA ASN A 21 -8.99 -13.54 17.50
C ASN A 21 -7.63 -13.37 18.21
N CYS A 22 -6.71 -12.64 17.60
CA CYS A 22 -5.40 -12.40 18.20
C CYS A 22 -5.42 -11.11 19.02
N GLY A 23 -5.53 -11.23 20.35
CA GLY A 23 -5.35 -10.16 21.32
C GLY A 23 -3.88 -9.74 21.52
N CYS A 24 -3.07 -9.71 20.47
CA CYS A 24 -1.75 -9.10 20.55
C CYS A 24 -1.91 -7.57 20.49
N LYS A 25 -1.35 -6.86 21.48
CA LYS A 25 -1.40 -5.39 21.58
C LYS A 25 -0.52 -4.69 20.51
N GLY A 26 -0.59 -5.10 19.25
CA GLY A 26 0.41 -4.73 18.23
C GLY A 26 -0.08 -4.00 16.99
N CYS A 27 -1.38 -3.94 16.67
CA CYS A 27 -1.88 -3.10 15.58
C CYS A 27 -3.40 -2.93 15.74
N ARG A 28 -3.88 -1.69 15.83
CA ARG A 28 -5.31 -1.36 15.99
C ARG A 28 -5.87 -0.85 14.67
N CYS A 29 -7.16 -1.07 14.42
CA CYS A 29 -7.83 -0.52 13.23
C CYS A 29 -7.63 1.00 13.10
N ASP A 30 -7.63 1.72 14.23
CA ASP A 30 -7.40 3.17 14.29
C ASP A 30 -6.06 3.56 13.68
N GLU A 31 -5.02 2.79 13.97
CA GLU A 31 -3.66 3.05 13.49
C GLU A 31 -3.54 2.84 11.98
N VAL A 32 -4.22 1.82 11.44
CA VAL A 32 -4.31 1.61 9.98
C VAL A 32 -5.00 2.79 9.31
N LEU A 33 -6.03 3.36 9.93
CA LEU A 33 -6.75 4.52 9.39
C LEU A 33 -5.92 5.80 9.48
N GLU A 34 -5.26 6.04 10.62
CA GLU A 34 -4.40 7.22 10.84
C GLU A 34 -3.21 7.23 9.88
N ARG A 35 -2.62 6.07 9.62
CA ARG A 35 -1.40 5.91 8.79
C ARG A 35 -1.70 5.46 7.36
N LEU A 36 -2.97 5.41 6.94
CA LEU A 36 -3.39 4.81 5.66
C LEU A 36 -2.70 5.45 4.46
N PHE A 37 -2.63 6.78 4.43
CA PHE A 37 -2.02 7.50 3.32
C PHE A 37 -0.51 7.27 3.30
N GLU A 38 0.16 7.42 4.44
CA GLU A 38 1.60 7.16 4.58
C GLU A 38 1.95 5.72 4.18
N LEU A 39 1.10 4.76 4.52
CA LEU A 39 1.24 3.37 4.09
C LEU A 39 1.14 3.20 2.58
N LEU A 40 0.25 3.94 1.92
CA LEU A 40 0.03 3.85 0.47
C LEU A 40 0.97 4.75 -0.35
N ASP A 41 1.67 5.68 0.31
CA ASP A 41 2.66 6.58 -0.26
C ASP A 41 4.11 6.11 0.01
N ASP A 42 4.29 4.92 0.61
CA ASP A 42 5.59 4.37 1.03
C ASP A 42 6.37 5.26 2.02
N GLU A 43 5.65 6.04 2.85
CA GLU A 43 6.20 6.98 3.85
C GLU A 43 6.24 6.40 5.28
N VAL A 44 5.90 5.13 5.43
CA VAL A 44 6.06 4.37 6.68
C VAL A 44 7.35 3.54 6.63
N CYS A 45 7.96 3.28 7.80
CA CYS A 45 9.09 2.35 7.84
C CYS A 45 8.63 0.93 7.47
N GLU A 46 9.57 0.10 7.02
CA GLU A 46 9.27 -1.24 6.52
C GLU A 46 8.61 -2.11 7.60
N GLU A 47 9.07 -2.03 8.86
CA GLU A 47 8.48 -2.79 9.96
C GLU A 47 7.02 -2.39 10.24
N ASP A 48 6.69 -1.09 10.12
CA ASP A 48 5.33 -0.60 10.28
C ASP A 48 4.45 -0.97 9.09
N ALA A 49 4.97 -0.88 7.86
CA ALA A 49 4.25 -1.32 6.65
C ALA A 49 3.81 -2.78 6.78
N HIS A 50 4.74 -3.65 7.16
CA HIS A 50 4.51 -5.07 7.43
C HIS A 50 3.36 -5.29 8.42
N ARG A 51 3.42 -4.58 9.54
CA ARG A 51 2.47 -4.72 10.65
C ARG A 51 1.07 -4.21 10.29
N LEU A 52 0.98 -3.06 9.63
CA LEU A 52 -0.29 -2.46 9.20
C LEU A 52 -0.99 -3.33 8.14
N LEU A 53 -0.24 -3.85 7.17
CA LEU A 53 -0.81 -4.69 6.11
C LEU A 53 -1.21 -6.07 6.59
N LYS A 54 -0.47 -6.64 7.53
CA LYS A 54 -0.86 -7.88 8.19
C LYS A 54 -2.21 -7.73 8.90
N HIS A 55 -2.45 -6.61 9.58
CA HIS A 55 -3.76 -6.29 10.13
C HIS A 55 -4.80 -6.09 9.02
N GLY A 56 -4.48 -5.28 7.99
CA GLY A 56 -5.36 -5.02 6.86
C GLY A 56 -5.86 -6.29 6.15
N ARG A 57 -5.02 -7.32 6.04
CA ARG A 57 -5.41 -8.64 5.47
C ARG A 57 -6.36 -9.45 6.35
N THR A 58 -6.28 -9.29 7.66
CA THR A 58 -7.02 -10.12 8.63
C THR A 58 -8.28 -9.43 9.15
N CYS A 59 -8.41 -8.12 8.94
CA CYS A 59 -9.55 -7.32 9.36
C CYS A 59 -10.35 -6.82 8.15
N ALA A 60 -11.58 -7.32 7.98
CA ALA A 60 -12.43 -6.99 6.83
C ALA A 60 -12.76 -5.49 6.71
N SER A 61 -12.86 -4.78 7.84
CA SER A 61 -13.10 -3.33 7.81
C SER A 61 -11.89 -2.57 7.27
N CYS A 62 -10.68 -2.91 7.72
CA CYS A 62 -9.44 -2.30 7.25
C CYS A 62 -9.12 -2.69 5.80
N SER A 63 -9.36 -3.94 5.40
CA SER A 63 -9.18 -4.36 4.00
C SER A 63 -10.04 -3.52 3.07
N THR A 64 -11.31 -3.31 3.43
CA THR A 64 -12.24 -2.50 2.64
C THR A 64 -11.75 -1.06 2.51
N ARG A 65 -11.29 -0.45 3.61
CA ARG A 65 -10.79 0.93 3.62
C ARG A 65 -9.54 1.11 2.74
N ILE A 66 -8.61 0.16 2.81
CA ILE A 66 -7.41 0.18 1.95
C ILE A 66 -7.81 0.02 0.48
N GLU A 67 -8.72 -0.89 0.16
CA GLU A 67 -9.20 -1.08 -1.22
C GLU A 67 -9.95 0.14 -1.77
N GLU A 68 -10.79 0.80 -0.95
CA GLU A 68 -11.49 2.04 -1.30
C GLU A 68 -10.51 3.16 -1.67
N GLU A 69 -9.48 3.37 -0.86
CA GLU A 69 -8.47 4.40 -1.09
C GLU A 69 -7.64 4.11 -2.35
N ILE A 70 -7.21 2.85 -2.55
CA ILE A 70 -6.53 2.43 -3.78
C ILE A 70 -7.39 2.69 -5.01
N LEU A 71 -8.69 2.37 -4.94
CA LEU A 71 -9.63 2.60 -6.03
C LEU A 71 -9.78 4.09 -6.32
N LEU A 72 -9.91 4.93 -5.30
CA LEU A 72 -9.98 6.38 -5.43
C LEU A 72 -8.75 6.94 -6.13
N ARG A 73 -7.54 6.57 -5.67
CA ARG A 73 -6.26 6.96 -6.28
C ARG A 73 -6.19 6.53 -7.75
N ARG A 74 -6.68 5.34 -8.08
CA ARG A 74 -6.75 4.86 -9.48
C ARG A 74 -7.67 5.73 -10.34
N VAL A 75 -8.85 6.08 -9.84
CA VAL A 75 -9.80 6.95 -10.56
C VAL A 75 -9.19 8.33 -10.80
N ILE A 76 -8.57 8.92 -9.78
CA ILE A 76 -7.88 10.23 -9.90
C ILE A 76 -6.77 10.16 -10.95
N ARG A 77 -5.89 9.14 -10.90
CA ARG A 77 -4.82 8.97 -11.90
C ARG A 77 -5.35 8.86 -13.33
N ARG A 78 -6.47 8.15 -13.53
CA ARG A 78 -7.12 8.05 -14.85
C ARG A 78 -7.71 9.38 -15.33
N GLY A 79 -8.24 10.20 -14.41
CA GLY A 79 -8.89 11.47 -14.74
C GLY A 79 -7.93 12.66 -14.89
N CYS A 80 -6.82 12.68 -14.16
CA CYS A 80 -5.93 13.86 -14.09
C CYS A 80 -4.66 13.75 -14.96
N CYS A 81 -4.21 12.55 -15.33
CA CYS A 81 -2.88 12.36 -15.94
C CYS A 81 -2.97 12.10 -17.46
N SER A 82 -3.35 13.11 -18.23
CA SER A 82 -3.37 13.04 -19.72
C SER A 82 -2.03 13.41 -20.37
N GLU A 83 -1.17 14.15 -19.65
CA GLU A 83 0.09 14.66 -20.20
C GLU A 83 1.24 13.70 -19.90
N SER A 84 1.91 13.24 -20.95
CA SER A 84 3.11 12.42 -20.83
C SER A 84 4.30 13.29 -20.42
N ALA A 85 5.11 12.82 -19.46
CA ALA A 85 6.35 13.50 -19.06
C ALA A 85 7.24 13.79 -20.29
N PRO A 86 7.92 14.95 -20.40
CA PRO A 86 8.73 15.29 -21.58
C PRO A 86 9.75 14.21 -21.94
N GLU A 87 9.98 13.99 -23.23
CA GLU A 87 10.89 12.95 -23.72
C GLU A 87 12.31 13.10 -23.17
N SER A 88 12.80 14.33 -23.08
CA SER A 88 14.12 14.64 -22.51
C SER A 88 14.26 14.17 -21.06
N LEU A 89 13.20 14.23 -20.26
CA LEU A 89 13.20 13.74 -18.89
C LEU A 89 13.18 12.20 -18.85
N ARG A 90 12.33 11.57 -19.68
CA ARG A 90 12.27 10.11 -19.76
C ARG A 90 13.61 9.49 -20.18
N MET A 91 14.29 10.08 -21.16
CA MET A 91 15.62 9.63 -21.60
C MET A 91 16.65 9.73 -20.48
N LYS A 92 16.67 10.84 -19.74
CA LYS A 92 17.58 11.01 -18.59
C LYS A 92 17.35 9.95 -17.52
N ILE A 93 16.10 9.71 -17.13
CA ILE A 93 15.75 8.71 -16.11
C ILE A 93 16.15 7.31 -16.58
N THR A 94 15.83 6.95 -17.83
CA THR A 94 16.16 5.63 -18.38
C THR A 94 17.66 5.35 -18.27
N ASN A 95 18.51 6.29 -18.69
CA ASN A 95 19.97 6.14 -18.61
C ASN A 95 20.51 5.97 -17.18
N ILE A 96 19.84 6.51 -16.17
CA ILE A 96 20.23 6.37 -14.76
C ILE A 96 19.85 4.99 -14.24
N VAL A 97 18.67 4.47 -14.60
CA VAL A 97 18.11 3.22 -14.07
C VAL A 97 18.71 1.98 -14.72
N THR A 98 19.14 2.03 -15.99
CA THR A 98 19.75 0.88 -16.69
C THR A 98 21.26 0.71 -16.48
N ARG A 99 21.89 1.53 -15.63
CA ARG A 99 23.31 1.45 -15.30
C ARG A 99 23.53 0.76 -13.96
#